data_AF-A0A372GRB3-F1
#
_entry.id   AF-A0A372GRB3-F1
#
_cell.length_a   1.000
_cell.length_b   1.000
_cell.length_c   1.000
_cell.angle_alpha   90.00
_cell.angle_beta   90.00
_cell.angle_gamma   90.00
#
_symmetry.space_group_name_H-M   'P 1'
#
loop_
_entity.id
_entity.type
_entity.pdbx_description
1 polymer ?
#
loop_
_entity_poly.entity_id
_entity_poly.type
_entity_poly.pdbx_seq_one_letter_code
_entity_poly.pdbx_strand_id
1 'polypeptide(L)'
;MGMEKDNLEKYIKAKKRVDNLKNYYAHIVMYLIANALLFVFKGRISNFFTDNGVEDQGFLNWMGWNMILIPVIWGAILLVAGVYLLKLKPGFFNKWEEGQMRKYMDE
;
A
#
# COMPACT_ATOMS: atom_id res chain seq x y z
N MET A 1 30.82 -14.92 25.10
CA MET A 1 30.08 -13.65 25.27
C MET A 1 29.90 -12.84 23.96
N GLY A 2 30.86 -12.81 23.03
CA GLY A 2 30.71 -12.08 21.75
C GLY A 2 29.70 -12.69 20.75
N MET A 3 29.66 -14.02 20.65
CA MET A 3 28.75 -14.74 19.75
C MET A 3 27.25 -14.58 20.08
N GLU A 4 26.88 -14.45 21.36
CA GLU A 4 25.49 -14.20 21.75
C GLU A 4 25.03 -12.79 21.37
N LYS A 5 25.91 -11.79 21.49
CA LYS A 5 25.60 -10.41 21.10
C LYS A 5 25.37 -10.29 19.59
N ASP A 6 26.20 -10.94 18.78
CA ASP A 6 26.06 -10.92 17.32
C ASP A 6 24.77 -11.61 16.84
N ASN A 7 24.40 -12.74 17.46
CA ASN A 7 23.13 -13.41 17.18
C ASN A 7 21.92 -12.58 17.62
N LEU A 8 22.00 -11.89 18.77
CA LEU A 8 20.95 -11.01 19.27
C LEU A 8 20.75 -9.80 18.34
N GLU A 9 21.82 -9.18 17.84
CA GLU A 9 21.71 -8.08 16.87
C GLU A 9 21.07 -8.51 15.55
N LYS A 10 21.44 -9.68 15.03
CA LYS A 10 20.82 -10.27 13.83
C LYS A 10 19.33 -10.54 14.06
N TYR A 11 18.98 -11.09 15.22
CA TYR A 11 17.59 -11.32 15.60
C TYR A 11 16.78 -10.02 15.68
N ILE A 12 17.31 -8.98 16.33
CA ILE A 12 16.64 -7.68 16.45
C ILE A 12 16.44 -7.05 15.06
N LYS A 13 17.45 -7.10 14.18
CA LYS A 13 17.32 -6.62 12.79
C LYS A 13 16.27 -7.40 12.00
N ALA A 14 16.21 -8.72 12.16
CA ALA A 14 15.20 -9.55 11.51
C ALA A 14 13.79 -9.25 12.03
N LYS A 15 13.63 -9.14 13.35
CA LYS A 15 12.35 -8.80 14.00
C LYS A 15 11.82 -7.44 13.54
N LYS A 16 12.67 -6.41 13.48
CA LYS A 16 12.27 -5.08 12.99
C LYS A 16 11.77 -5.11 11.54
N ARG A 17 12.36 -5.97 10.69
CA ARG A 17 11.88 -6.17 9.31
C ARG A 17 10.50 -6.83 9.28
N VAL A 18 10.28 -7.86 10.09
CA VAL A 18 9.00 -8.57 10.19
C VAL A 18 7.90 -7.64 10.71
N ASP A 19 8.18 -6.83 11.74
CA ASP A 19 7.20 -5.90 12.31
C ASP A 19 6.79 -4.82 11.30
N ASN A 20 7.74 -4.25 10.56
CA ASN A 20 7.44 -3.31 9.48
C ASN A 20 6.56 -3.94 8.39
N LEU A 21 6.85 -5.18 8.03
CA LEU A 21 6.08 -5.90 7.02
C LEU A 21 4.65 -6.21 7.52
N LYS A 22 4.50 -6.63 8.78
CA LYS A 22 3.21 -6.85 9.43
C LYS A 22 2.32 -5.61 9.41
N ASN A 23 2.88 -4.46 9.78
CA ASN A 23 2.13 -3.20 9.79
C ASN A 23 1.65 -2.81 8.38
N TYR A 24 2.51 -3.02 7.37
CA TYR A 24 2.15 -2.78 5.97
C TYR A 24 1.07 -3.74 5.45
N TYR A 25 1.15 -5.04 5.78
CA TYR A 25 0.10 -6.00 5.43
C TYR A 25 -1.25 -5.63 6.05
N ALA A 26 -1.28 -5.09 7.27
CA ALA A 26 -2.52 -4.60 7.87
C ALA A 26 -3.18 -3.49 7.02
N HIS A 27 -2.37 -2.61 6.41
CA HIS A 27 -2.88 -1.56 5.53
C HIS A 27 -3.41 -2.13 4.20
N ILE A 28 -2.72 -3.14 3.62
CA ILE A 28 -3.23 -3.86 2.44
C ILE A 28 -4.55 -4.56 2.74
N VAL A 29 -4.64 -5.27 3.87
CA VAL A 29 -5.83 -6.02 4.25
C VAL A 29 -7.01 -5.07 4.44
N MET A 30 -6.81 -3.95 5.15
CA MET A 30 -7.85 -2.92 5.29
C MET A 30 -8.30 -2.36 3.93
N TYR A 31 -7.34 -2.07 3.03
CA TYR A 31 -7.64 -1.62 1.69
C TYR A 31 -8.46 -2.65 0.88
N LEU A 32 -8.08 -3.93 0.94
CA LEU A 32 -8.81 -5.00 0.26
C LEU A 32 -10.23 -5.16 0.81
N ILE A 33 -10.40 -5.10 2.13
CA ILE A 33 -11.72 -5.18 2.77
C ILE A 33 -12.58 -3.98 2.34
N ALA A 34 -12.04 -2.76 2.35
CA ALA A 34 -12.76 -1.57 1.91
C ALA A 34 -13.19 -1.66 0.45
N ASN A 35 -12.30 -2.12 -0.45
CA ASN A 35 -12.63 -2.32 -1.86
C ASN A 35 -13.67 -3.43 -2.08
N ALA A 36 -13.56 -4.55 -1.34
CA ALA A 36 -14.53 -5.64 -1.41
C ALA A 36 -15.91 -5.18 -0.95
N LEU A 37 -15.99 -4.43 0.15
CA LEU A 37 -17.23 -3.80 0.62
C LEU A 37 -17.77 -2.84 -0.45
N LEU A 38 -16.94 -1.96 -1.01
CA LEU A 38 -17.37 -1.05 -2.08
C LEU A 38 -17.98 -1.80 -3.27
N PHE A 39 -17.36 -2.90 -3.73
CA PHE A 39 -17.89 -3.70 -4.83
C PHE A 39 -19.20 -4.41 -4.49
N VAL A 40 -19.29 -5.01 -3.29
CA VAL A 40 -20.50 -5.71 -2.82
C VAL A 40 -21.65 -4.73 -2.62
N PHE A 41 -21.38 -3.58 -2.03
CA PHE A 41 -22.39 -2.57 -1.72
C PHE A 41 -22.73 -1.68 -2.91
N LYS A 42 -21.91 -1.61 -3.97
CA LYS A 42 -22.20 -0.83 -5.19
C LYS A 42 -23.61 -1.06 -5.73
N GLY A 43 -24.05 -2.31 -5.81
CA GLY A 43 -25.40 -2.66 -6.28
C GLY A 43 -26.51 -2.22 -5.32
N ARG A 44 -26.30 -2.34 -4.00
CA ARG A 44 -27.27 -1.89 -2.99
C ARG A 44 -27.34 -0.37 -2.89
N ILE A 45 -26.20 0.31 -2.97
CA ILE A 45 -26.09 1.77 -2.97
C ILE A 45 -26.83 2.33 -4.18
N SER A 46 -26.60 1.77 -5.38
CA SER A 46 -27.31 2.20 -6.59
C SER A 46 -28.84 2.14 -6.41
N ASN A 47 -29.37 1.03 -5.91
CA ASN A 47 -30.81 0.89 -5.69
C ASN A 47 -31.32 1.81 -4.59
N PHE A 48 -30.57 1.98 -3.49
CA PHE A 48 -30.94 2.86 -2.39
C PHE A 48 -31.00 4.34 -2.80
N PHE A 49 -30.06 4.82 -3.61
CA PHE A 49 -30.08 6.21 -4.07
C PHE A 49 -31.17 6.48 -5.10
N THR A 50 -31.49 5.50 -5.95
CA THR A 50 -32.63 5.57 -6.88
C THR A 50 -33.98 5.55 -6.14
N ASP A 51 -34.14 4.73 -5.10
CA ASP A 51 -35.39 4.67 -4.29
C ASP A 51 -35.61 5.92 -3.42
N ASN A 52 -34.55 6.59 -2.98
CA ASN A 52 -34.65 7.77 -2.10
C ASN A 52 -34.78 9.11 -2.84
N GLY A 53 -35.03 9.12 -4.16
CA GLY A 53 -35.37 10.33 -4.90
C GLY A 53 -34.23 11.33 -5.12
N VAL A 54 -32.97 10.86 -5.10
CA VAL A 54 -31.81 11.72 -5.42
C VAL A 54 -31.76 11.91 -6.93
N GLU A 55 -32.41 12.96 -7.43
CA GLU A 55 -32.48 13.29 -8.87
C GLU A 55 -31.27 14.07 -9.40
N ASP A 56 -30.38 14.58 -8.51
CA ASP A 56 -29.18 15.28 -8.96
C ASP A 56 -28.14 14.28 -9.51
N GLN A 57 -28.25 14.02 -10.81
CA GLN A 57 -27.34 13.16 -11.56
C GLN A 57 -25.88 13.65 -11.48
N GLY A 58 -25.66 14.96 -11.28
CA GLY A 58 -24.33 15.55 -11.11
C GLY A 58 -23.63 15.02 -9.85
N PHE A 59 -24.32 15.11 -8.70
CA PHE A 59 -23.82 14.58 -7.43
C PHE A 59 -23.63 13.06 -7.44
N LEU A 60 -24.58 12.30 -8.00
CA LEU A 60 -24.45 10.84 -8.09
C LEU A 60 -23.26 10.41 -8.97
N ASN A 61 -23.05 11.09 -10.10
CA ASN A 61 -21.93 10.82 -10.98
C ASN A 61 -20.60 11.22 -10.32
N TRP A 62 -20.52 12.39 -9.69
CA TRP A 62 -19.35 12.82 -8.93
C TRP A 62 -19.00 11.81 -7.81
N MET A 63 -19.99 11.37 -7.03
CA MET A 63 -19.79 10.39 -5.97
C MET A 63 -19.30 9.06 -6.54
N GLY A 64 -19.93 8.56 -7.61
CA GLY A 64 -19.54 7.31 -8.26
C GLY A 64 -18.10 7.33 -8.79
N TRP A 65 -17.69 8.43 -9.42
CA TRP A 65 -16.31 8.62 -9.88
C TRP A 65 -15.32 8.68 -8.73
N ASN A 66 -15.60 9.44 -7.67
CA ASN A 66 -14.72 9.51 -6.50
C ASN A 66 -14.60 8.17 -5.77
N MET A 67 -15.70 7.41 -5.70
CA MET A 67 -15.73 6.08 -5.10
C MET A 67 -14.84 5.06 -5.82
N ILE A 68 -14.48 5.32 -7.09
CA ILE A 68 -13.54 4.51 -7.88
C ILE A 68 -12.14 5.13 -7.86
N LEU A 69 -12.03 6.44 -8.09
CA LEU A 69 -10.75 7.14 -8.20
C LEU A 69 -9.95 7.11 -6.89
N ILE A 70 -10.62 7.33 -5.74
CA ILE A 70 -9.95 7.37 -4.44
C ILE A 70 -9.31 6.01 -4.12
N PRO A 71 -10.03 4.87 -4.19
CA PRO A 71 -9.39 3.57 -4.02
C PRO A 71 -8.30 3.29 -5.05
N VAL A 72 -8.49 3.64 -6.32
CA VAL A 72 -7.47 3.40 -7.36
C VAL A 72 -6.16 4.14 -7.05
N ILE A 73 -6.23 5.41 -6.65
CA ILE A 73 -5.05 6.19 -6.26
C ILE A 73 -4.39 5.58 -5.02
N TRP A 74 -5.18 5.25 -4.00
CA TRP A 74 -4.68 4.57 -2.80
C TRP A 74 -4.04 3.21 -3.10
N GLY A 75 -4.61 2.46 -4.03
CA GLY A 75 -4.06 1.21 -4.52
C GLY A 75 -2.71 1.40 -5.20
N ALA A 76 -2.56 2.44 -6.01
CA ALA A 76 -1.28 2.78 -6.64
C ALA A 76 -0.21 3.16 -5.60
N ILE A 77 -0.56 3.99 -4.61
CA ILE A 77 0.33 4.36 -3.51
C ILE A 77 0.75 3.11 -2.71
N LEU A 78 -0.21 2.24 -2.38
CA LEU A 78 0.05 0.98 -1.68
C LEU A 78 0.96 0.07 -2.51
N LEU A 79 0.75 -0.05 -3.83
CA LEU A 79 1.62 -0.84 -4.71
C LEU A 79 3.06 -0.33 -4.69
N VAL A 80 3.27 0.99 -4.83
CA VAL A 80 4.61 1.59 -4.75
C VAL A 80 5.26 1.36 -3.38
N ALA A 81 4.50 1.56 -2.31
CA ALA A 81 4.96 1.28 -0.95
C ALA A 81 5.32 -0.20 -0.75
N GLY A 82 4.58 -1.12 -1.38
CA GLY A 82 4.83 -2.56 -1.31
C GLY A 82 6.09 -2.98 -2.03
N VAL A 83 6.32 -2.46 -3.23
CA VAL A 83 7.58 -2.64 -3.97
C VAL A 83 8.76 -2.18 -3.12
N TYR A 84 8.63 -1.04 -2.45
CA TYR A 84 9.68 -0.51 -1.56
C TYR A 84 9.89 -1.37 -0.30
N LEU A 85 8.81 -1.75 0.40
CA LEU A 85 8.86 -2.50 1.67
C LEU A 85 9.28 -3.96 1.51
N LEU A 86 8.83 -4.63 0.45
CA LEU A 86 9.21 -6.01 0.18
C LEU A 86 10.68 -6.15 -0.19
N LYS A 87 11.41 -5.04 -0.40
CA LYS A 87 12.75 -5.04 -1.00
C LYS A 87 12.83 -6.02 -2.16
N LEU A 88 11.72 -6.15 -2.91
CA LEU A 88 11.73 -6.67 -4.26
C LEU A 88 12.53 -5.61 -5.00
N LYS A 89 13.85 -5.71 -4.92
CA LYS A 89 14.76 -4.92 -5.72
C LYS A 89 14.70 -5.60 -7.07
N PRO A 90 13.89 -5.15 -8.06
CA PRO A 90 14.22 -5.47 -9.43
C PRO A 90 15.68 -5.04 -9.58
N GLY A 91 16.54 -5.88 -10.15
CA GLY A 91 18.00 -5.65 -10.20
C GLY A 91 18.40 -4.26 -10.72
N PHE A 92 17.50 -3.54 -11.37
CA PHE A 92 17.58 -2.13 -11.73
C PHE A 92 17.81 -1.16 -10.55
N PHE A 93 17.08 -1.29 -9.43
CA PHE A 93 17.19 -0.34 -8.32
C PHE A 93 18.48 -0.54 -7.52
N ASN A 94 18.95 -1.79 -7.42
CA ASN A 94 20.27 -2.12 -6.87
C ASN A 94 21.38 -1.39 -7.63
N LYS A 95 21.38 -1.48 -8.97
CA LYS A 95 22.39 -0.81 -9.81
C LYS A 95 22.34 0.71 -9.68
N TRP A 96 21.16 1.29 -9.52
CA TRP A 96 21.00 2.73 -9.30
C TRP A 96 21.57 3.17 -7.94
N GLU A 97 21.24 2.45 -6.86
CA GLU A 97 21.76 2.70 -5.50
C GLU A 97 23.28 2.56 -5.44
N GLU A 98 23.83 1.51 -6.06
CA GLU A 98 25.29 1.29 -6.18
C GLU A 98 25.98 2.45 -6.89
N GLY A 99 25.35 2.97 -7.95
CA GLY A 99 25.86 4.13 -8.69
C GLY A 99 25.86 5.41 -7.86
N GLN A 100 24.88 5.60 -6.97
CA GLN A 100 24.86 6.76 -6.07
C GLN A 100 25.85 6.63 -4.92
N MET A 101 25.94 5.45 -4.28
CA MET A 101 26.91 5.24 -3.19
C MET A 101 28.35 5.43 -3.67
N ARG A 102 28.66 5.00 -4.90
CA ARG A 102 30.00 5.16 -5.47
C ARG A 102 30.35 6.63 -5.74
N LYS A 103 29.37 7.47 -6.06
CA LYS A 103 29.56 8.93 -6.21
C LYS A 103 29.93 9.62 -4.90
N TYR A 104 29.33 9.19 -3.78
CA TYR A 104 29.62 9.74 -2.46
C TYR A 104 30.89 9.18 -1.81
N MET A 105 31.49 8.12 -2.37
CA MET A 105 32.76 7.55 -1.91
C MET A 105 33.97 8.06 -2.69
N ASP A 106 33.75 8.53 -3.93
CA ASP A 106 34.76 9.17 -4.77
C ASP A 106 34.81 10.71 -4.56
N GLU A 107 33.98 11.24 -3.65
CA GLU A 107 34.05 12.59 -3.05
C GLU A 107 34.55 12.49 -1.60
#